data_AF-A0A2T5GRE7-F1
#
_entry.id   AF-A0A2T5GRE7-F1
#
_cell.length_a   1.000
_cell.length_b   1.000
_cell.length_c   1.000
_cell.angle_alpha   90.00
_cell.angle_beta   90.00
_cell.angle_gamma   90.00
#
_symmetry.space_group_name_H-M   'P 1'
#
loop_
_entity.id
_entity.type
_entity.pdbx_description
1 polymer ?
#
loop_
_entity_poly.entity_id
_entity_poly.type
_entity_poly.pdbx_seq_one_letter_code
_entity_poly.pdbx_strand_id
1 'polypeptide(L)' 'MSALDPWLLERLVCPMTRTPLRYDEPAQELVSEAAGLAYPVRDGVPVMLVEEARRIDAPA' A
#
# COMPACT_ATOMS: atom_id res chain seq x y z
N MET A 1 -3.68 -21.22 -6.18
CA MET A 1 -4.13 -20.17 -5.24
C MET A 1 -3.39 -18.92 -5.64
N SER A 2 -4.13 -17.99 -6.24
CA SER A 2 -3.61 -16.94 -7.09
C SER A 2 -2.75 -15.95 -6.29
N ALA A 3 -1.44 -16.01 -6.51
CA ALA A 3 -0.60 -14.85 -6.26
C ALA A 3 -1.23 -13.67 -7.00
N LEU A 4 -1.37 -12.52 -6.31
CA LEU A 4 -1.86 -11.29 -6.93
C LEU A 4 -1.06 -11.03 -8.22
N ASP A 5 -1.76 -10.90 -9.35
CA ASP A 5 -1.13 -10.73 -10.66
C ASP A 5 -0.18 -9.52 -10.63
N PRO A 6 1.09 -9.66 -11.08
CA PRO A 6 2.07 -8.58 -11.08
C PRO A 6 1.57 -7.32 -11.80
N TRP A 7 0.80 -7.51 -12.87
CA TRP A 7 0.17 -6.42 -13.62
C TRP A 7 -0.89 -5.63 -12.82
N LEU A 8 -1.58 -6.29 -11.89
CA LEU A 8 -2.54 -5.64 -10.99
C LEU A 8 -1.82 -4.87 -9.88
N LEU A 9 -0.72 -5.42 -9.37
CA LEU A 9 0.18 -4.77 -8.40
C LEU A 9 0.82 -3.49 -8.98
N GLU A 10 1.25 -3.52 -10.25
CA GLU A 10 1.80 -2.34 -10.94
C GLU A 10 0.78 -1.21 -11.14
N ARG A 11 -0.52 -1.51 -11.09
CA ARG A 11 -1.63 -0.54 -11.25
C ARG A 11 -2.29 -0.16 -9.93
N LEU A 12 -1.88 -0.75 -8.80
CA LEU A 12 -2.37 -0.39 -7.48
C LEU A 12 -1.80 0.98 -7.07
N VAL A 13 -2.59 2.00 -7.37
CA VAL A 13 -2.31 3.38 -7.02
C VAL A 13 -2.95 3.74 -5.68
N CYS A 14 -2.32 4.64 -4.94
CA CYS A 14 -2.86 5.19 -3.72
C CYS A 14 -4.22 5.85 -3.98
N PRO A 15 -5.26 5.58 -3.17
CA PRO A 15 -6.58 6.17 -3.37
C PRO A 15 -6.60 7.70 -3.21
N MET A 16 -5.63 8.27 -2.48
CA MET A 16 -5.54 9.72 -2.24
C MET A 16 -4.71 10.45 -3.30
N THR A 17 -3.52 9.95 -3.62
CA THR A 17 -2.54 10.66 -4.45
C THR A 17 -2.50 10.15 -5.89
N ARG A 18 -3.13 8.99 -6.18
CA ARG A 18 -3.04 8.28 -7.47
C ARG A 18 -1.61 7.94 -7.90
N THR A 19 -0.66 7.95 -6.96
CA THR A 19 0.73 7.53 -7.20
C THR A 19 0.87 6.03 -6.93
N PRO A 20 1.90 5.37 -7.51
CA PRO A 20 2.20 3.96 -7.21
C PRO A 20 2.38 3.71 -5.69
N LEU A 21 2.00 2.52 -5.24
CA LEU A 21 2.26 2.03 -3.89
C LEU A 21 3.47 1.09 -3.91
N ARG A 22 4.36 1.21 -2.93
CA ARG A 22 5.45 0.26 -2.69
C ARG A 22 4.94 -0.85 -1.78
N TYR A 23 4.95 -2.09 -2.25
CA TYR A 23 4.67 -3.22 -1.36
C TYR A 23 5.89 -3.52 -0.50
N ASP A 24 5.67 -3.58 0.81
CA ASP A 24 6.63 -3.95 1.82
C ASP A 24 6.30 -5.37 2.31
N GLU A 25 6.93 -6.36 1.68
CA GLU A 25 6.73 -7.78 2.02
C GLU A 25 7.04 -8.10 3.49
N PRO A 26 8.16 -7.62 4.08
CA PRO A 26 8.43 -7.84 5.50
C PRO A 26 7.35 -7.30 6.43
N ALA A 27 6.82 -6.11 6.14
CA ALA A 27 5.78 -5.49 6.96
C ALA A 27 4.35 -5.94 6.60
N GLN A 28 4.17 -6.59 5.44
CA GLN A 28 2.85 -6.84 4.84
C GLN A 28 2.05 -5.54 4.71
N GLU A 29 2.65 -4.47 4.16
CA GLU A 29 2.01 -3.16 4.01
C GLU A 29 2.20 -2.61 2.57
N LEU A 30 1.23 -1.85 2.08
CA LEU A 30 1.36 -1.02 0.88
C LEU A 30 1.69 0.42 1.29
N VAL A 31 2.91 0.85 0.99
CA VAL A 31 3.45 2.15 1.36
C VAL A 31 3.19 3.18 0.26
N SER A 32 2.58 4.30 0.63
CA SER A 32 2.45 5.50 -0.18
C SER A 32 3.36 6.60 0.37
N GLU A 33 4.53 6.77 -0.26
CA GLU A 33 5.47 7.84 0.12
C GLU A 33 4.87 9.23 -0.12
N ALA A 34 4.14 9.40 -1.22
CA ALA A 34 3.48 10.67 -1.55
C ALA A 34 2.38 11.07 -0.55
N ALA A 35 1.72 10.10 0.09
CA ALA A 35 0.70 10.36 1.10
C ALA A 35 1.26 10.34 2.54
N GLY A 36 2.49 9.84 2.75
CA GLY A 36 3.02 9.58 4.08
C GLY A 36 2.22 8.51 4.84
N LEU A 37 1.66 7.52 4.13
CA LEU A 37 0.77 6.50 4.68
C LEU A 37 1.21 5.09 4.26
N ALA A 38 1.03 4.12 5.15
CA ALA A 38 1.20 2.70 4.89
C ALA A 38 -0.11 1.96 5.18
N TYR A 39 -0.66 1.29 4.16
CA TYR A 39 -1.90 0.54 4.23
C TYR A 39 -1.61 -0.93 4.55
N PRO A 40 -2.15 -1.52 5.64
CA PRO A 40 -1.85 -2.90 6.00
C PRO A 40 -2.49 -3.89 5.03
N VAL A 41 -1.83 -5.03 4.83
CA VAL A 41 -2.36 -6.20 4.10
C VAL A 41 -2.73 -7.26 5.12
N ARG A 42 -4.01 -7.67 5.15
CA ARG A 42 -4.54 -8.68 6.07
C ARG A 42 -5.09 -9.84 5.26
N ASP A 43 -4.64 -11.06 5.53
CA ASP A 43 -5.05 -12.27 4.80
C ASP A 43 -4.85 -12.17 3.26
N GLY A 44 -3.82 -11.43 2.83
CA GLY A 44 -3.56 -11.16 1.41
C GLY A 44 -4.47 -10.09 0.78
N VAL A 45 -5.33 -9.45 1.56
CA VAL A 45 -6.22 -8.36 1.13
C VAL A 45 -5.69 -7.01 1.61
N PRO A 46 -5.38 -6.06 0.70
CA PRO A 46 -4.99 -4.71 1.08
C PRO A 46 -6.15 -3.92 1.71
N VAL A 47 -5.93 -3.39 2.92
CA VAL A 47 -6.88 -2.52 3.61
C VAL A 47 -6.60 -1.07 3.20
N MET A 48 -7.21 -0.62 2.09
CA MET A 48 -7.07 0.74 1.57
C MET A 48 -7.96 1.76 2.29
N LEU A 49 -8.02 1.71 3.61
CA LEU A 49 -8.75 2.67 4.45
C LEU A 49 -7.76 3.62 5.12
N VAL A 50 -8.00 4.93 5.00
CA VAL A 50 -7.10 5.96 5.56
C VAL A 50 -7.04 5.90 7.08
N GLU A 51 -8.13 5.49 7.74
CA GLU A 51 -8.22 5.36 9.20
C GLU A 51 -7.40 4.19 9.74
N GLU A 52 -7.25 3.13 8.95
CA GLU A 52 -6.41 1.96 9.27
C GLU A 52 -4.97 2.14 8.78
N ALA A 53 -4.71 3.18 7.97
CA ALA A 53 -3.39 3.44 7.44
C ALA A 53 -2.47 3.98 8.53
N ARG A 54 -1.29 3.37 8.64
CA ARG A 54 -0.24 3.83 9.54
C ARG A 54 0.46 5.02 8.91
N ARG A 55 0.61 6.11 9.66
CA ARG A 55 1.46 7.22 9.23
C ARG A 55 2.91 6.77 9.21
N ILE A 56 3.58 7.02 8.10
CA ILE A 56 5.02 6.88 7.99
C ILE A 56 5.60 8.29 7.91
N ASP A 57 6.63 8.54 8.69
CA ASP A 57 7.40 9.77 8.56
C ASP A 57 8.02 9.74 7.18
N ALA A 58 7.44 10.49 6.24
CA ALA A 58 8.09 10.74 4.97
C ALA A 58 9.43 11.41 5.31
N PRO A 59 10.58 10.93 4.79
CA PRO A 59 11.81 11.67 4.94
C PRO A 59 11.57 13.08 4.38
N ALA A 60 11.81 14.08 5.23
CA ALA A 60 11.60 15.50 4.93
C ALA A 60 12.30 15.95 3.64
#